data_AF-T0LQ61-F1
#
_entry.id   AF-T0LQ61-F1
#
_cell.length_a   1.000
_cell.length_b   1.000
_cell.length_c   1.000
_cell.angle_alpha   90.00
_cell.angle_beta   90.00
_cell.angle_gamma   90.00
#
_symmetry.space_group_name_H-M   'P 1'
#
loop_
_entity.id
_entity.type
_entity.pdbx_description
1 polymer ?
#
loop_
_entity_poly.entity_id
_entity_poly.type
_entity_poly.pdbx_seq_one_letter_code
_entity_poly.pdbx_strand_id
1 'polypeptide(L)'
;MSFSLPSIPYPPSGDGVWNPVTATINWCEEDYYVSPYVAEIVNTFTNAIFVYLALVGISSCVRNKHPGVFLVAYIGYMIIGVASIFYHTTLKYWMQLFDELSMIYTTCILFFAVFSHGKSTLGQTLLGFLVTSLAVFITGYYHYLGDPVFHQVMFGILTATVVFRSLYIMEKILRPKSEPQSQSEHLDVDLLKTMWTLITCGLSAIAIGFLTWNLDNIFCSQLRAWRRELGLPWGVLLEGHGWW
;
A
#
# COMPACT_ATOMS: atom_id res chain seq x y z
N MET A 1 34.45 14.12 -23.51
CA MET A 1 33.55 13.16 -24.18
C MET A 1 32.35 13.00 -23.28
N SER A 2 31.19 13.52 -23.68
CA SER A 2 29.95 13.31 -22.95
C SER A 2 29.56 11.85 -23.09
N PHE A 3 29.60 11.09 -21.99
CA PHE A 3 29.01 9.76 -21.95
C PHE A 3 27.49 9.93 -22.12
N SER A 4 26.97 9.69 -23.32
CA SER A 4 25.53 9.54 -23.53
C SER A 4 25.16 8.11 -23.18
N LEU A 5 24.35 7.93 -22.14
CA LEU A 5 23.78 6.61 -21.84
C LEU A 5 22.93 6.17 -23.04
N PRO A 6 22.95 4.88 -23.42
CA PRO A 6 22.03 4.37 -24.42
C PRO A 6 20.59 4.65 -23.97
N SER A 7 19.83 5.37 -24.79
CA SER A 7 18.42 5.64 -24.55
C SER A 7 17.61 5.62 -25.84
N ILE A 8 16.33 5.27 -25.71
CA ILE A 8 15.33 5.48 -26.75
C ILE A 8 14.36 6.57 -26.31
N PRO A 9 13.71 7.30 -27.23
CA PRO A 9 12.76 8.34 -26.86
C PRO A 9 11.67 7.81 -25.94
N TYR A 10 11.33 8.56 -24.89
CA TYR A 10 10.16 8.29 -24.06
C TYR A 10 8.91 8.73 -24.87
N PRO A 11 8.03 7.80 -25.30
CA PRO A 11 6.86 8.12 -26.10
C PRO A 11 5.83 8.98 -25.35
N PRO A 12 5.05 9.83 -26.04
CA PRO A 12 3.90 10.48 -25.42
C PRO A 12 2.78 9.45 -25.13
N SER A 13 1.75 9.89 -24.40
CA SER A 13 0.54 9.09 -24.21
C SER A 13 -0.10 8.67 -25.54
N GLY A 14 -0.64 7.46 -25.56
CA GLY A 14 -1.30 6.85 -26.72
C GLY A 14 -2.77 6.50 -26.47
N ASP A 15 -3.41 5.92 -27.49
CA ASP A 15 -4.77 5.40 -27.40
C ASP A 15 -4.78 3.96 -26.89
N GLY A 16 -5.55 3.71 -25.83
CA GLY A 16 -5.68 2.41 -25.20
C GLY A 16 -6.96 1.67 -25.56
N VAL A 17 -6.91 0.32 -25.49
CA VAL A 17 -8.06 -0.57 -25.70
C VAL A 17 -9.17 -0.32 -24.68
N TRP A 18 -8.82 0.14 -23.48
CA TRP A 18 -9.78 0.42 -22.41
C TRP A 18 -10.35 1.84 -22.48
N ASN A 19 -10.09 2.64 -23.52
CA ASN A 19 -10.70 3.97 -23.60
C ASN A 19 -12.24 3.94 -23.65
N PRO A 20 -12.95 4.96 -23.09
CA PRO A 20 -12.40 6.16 -22.45
C PRO A 20 -11.99 5.92 -20.98
N VAL A 21 -11.03 6.69 -20.48
CA VAL A 21 -10.69 6.76 -19.03
C VAL A 21 -11.92 7.23 -18.25
N THR A 22 -12.30 6.49 -17.21
CA THR A 22 -13.45 6.86 -16.35
C THR A 22 -13.07 7.06 -14.88
N ALA A 23 -11.84 6.72 -14.49
CA ALA A 23 -11.30 7.03 -13.17
C ALA A 23 -11.40 8.53 -12.85
N THR A 24 -11.57 8.87 -11.58
CA THR A 24 -11.67 10.26 -11.12
C THR A 24 -10.31 10.94 -11.04
N ILE A 25 -9.24 10.15 -11.01
CA ILE A 25 -7.84 10.59 -11.00
C ILE A 25 -7.05 9.81 -12.05
N ASN A 26 -6.09 10.48 -12.68
CA ASN A 26 -5.11 9.88 -13.57
C ASN A 26 -3.71 10.31 -13.07
N TRP A 27 -2.76 9.39 -13.00
CA TRP A 27 -1.45 9.67 -12.40
C TRP A 27 -0.48 10.28 -13.41
N CYS A 28 0.74 10.54 -12.95
CA CYS A 28 1.72 11.26 -13.77
C CYS A 28 2.36 10.40 -14.86
N GLU A 29 2.28 9.08 -14.82
CA GLU A 29 2.79 8.23 -15.90
C GLU A 29 2.04 8.55 -17.22
N GLU A 30 2.68 8.44 -18.38
CA GLU A 30 2.00 8.65 -19.66
C GLU A 30 1.10 7.45 -20.02
N ASP A 31 -0.18 7.66 -20.30
CA ASP A 31 -1.09 6.54 -20.61
C ASP A 31 -0.70 5.81 -21.93
N TYR A 32 -0.69 4.48 -21.93
CA TYR A 32 -0.53 3.58 -23.08
C TYR A 32 0.73 3.82 -23.92
N TYR A 33 1.78 4.43 -23.35
CA TYR A 33 2.99 4.81 -24.09
C TYR A 33 3.84 3.61 -24.55
N VAL A 34 3.78 2.47 -23.84
CA VAL A 34 4.49 1.23 -24.22
C VAL A 34 3.58 0.24 -24.95
N SER A 35 2.32 0.14 -24.52
CA SER A 35 1.39 -0.89 -24.99
C SER A 35 -0.05 -0.35 -24.96
N PRO A 36 -0.88 -0.66 -25.97
CA PRO A 36 -2.30 -0.25 -25.97
C PRO A 36 -3.15 -1.03 -24.96
N TYR A 37 -2.61 -2.05 -24.29
CA TYR A 37 -3.34 -2.91 -23.35
C TYR A 37 -3.18 -2.51 -21.88
N VAL A 38 -2.12 -1.78 -21.53
CA VAL A 38 -1.78 -1.39 -20.16
C VAL A 38 -1.56 0.12 -20.15
N ALA A 39 -2.40 0.85 -19.40
CA ALA A 39 -2.37 2.31 -19.40
C ALA A 39 -1.08 2.84 -18.75
N GLU A 40 -0.80 2.45 -17.51
CA GLU A 40 0.38 2.94 -16.78
C GLU A 40 1.27 1.75 -16.47
N ILE A 41 2.32 1.53 -17.28
CA ILE A 41 3.05 0.26 -17.27
C ILE A 41 3.89 0.09 -16.00
N VAL A 42 4.53 1.15 -15.53
CA VAL A 42 5.36 1.12 -14.33
C VAL A 42 4.47 1.01 -13.11
N ASN A 43 3.43 1.85 -13.00
CA ASN A 43 2.45 1.76 -11.93
C ASN A 43 1.74 0.39 -11.89
N THR A 44 1.54 -0.26 -13.04
CA THR A 44 0.96 -1.61 -13.08
C THR A 44 1.93 -2.67 -12.57
N PHE A 45 3.17 -2.72 -13.10
CA PHE A 45 4.07 -3.83 -12.82
C PHE A 45 4.81 -3.72 -11.48
N THR A 46 4.97 -2.52 -10.92
CA THR A 46 5.57 -2.37 -9.58
C THR A 46 4.72 -3.05 -8.51
N ASN A 47 3.41 -3.15 -8.71
CA ASN A 47 2.49 -3.90 -7.83
C ASN A 47 2.77 -5.41 -7.74
N ALA A 48 3.58 -5.99 -8.63
CA ALA A 48 3.94 -7.41 -8.55
C ALA A 48 4.66 -7.77 -7.23
N ILE A 49 5.41 -6.81 -6.64
CA ILE A 49 6.07 -7.04 -5.35
C ILE A 49 5.07 -7.24 -4.20
N PHE A 50 3.93 -6.54 -4.24
CA PHE A 50 2.88 -6.67 -3.23
C PHE A 50 2.29 -8.08 -3.27
N VAL A 51 1.98 -8.56 -4.47
CA VAL A 51 1.46 -9.92 -4.69
C VAL A 51 2.48 -10.98 -4.22
N TYR A 52 3.75 -10.82 -4.59
CA TYR A 52 4.81 -11.74 -4.17
C TYR A 52 4.97 -11.78 -2.64
N LEU A 53 5.11 -10.62 -1.99
CA LEU A 53 5.27 -10.54 -0.54
C LEU A 53 4.05 -11.07 0.22
N ALA A 54 2.85 -10.83 -0.31
CA ALA A 54 1.63 -11.39 0.26
C ALA A 54 1.62 -12.94 0.19
N LEU A 55 2.04 -13.53 -0.93
CA LEU A 55 2.15 -14.99 -1.07
C LEU A 55 3.17 -15.59 -0.09
N VAL A 56 4.32 -14.92 0.10
CA VAL A 56 5.30 -15.31 1.11
C VAL A 56 4.68 -15.27 2.52
N GLY A 57 3.94 -14.21 2.84
CA GLY A 57 3.23 -14.05 4.11
C GLY A 57 2.16 -15.12 4.36
N ILE A 58 1.33 -15.41 3.35
CA ILE A 58 0.32 -16.48 3.36
C ILE A 58 0.99 -17.83 3.62
N SER A 59 2.05 -18.15 2.86
CA SER A 59 2.80 -19.40 3.00
C SER A 59 3.38 -19.55 4.41
N SER A 60 3.94 -18.47 4.97
CA SER A 60 4.44 -18.44 6.34
C SER A 60 3.32 -18.67 7.37
N CYS A 61 2.17 -18.03 7.22
CA CYS A 61 1.01 -18.20 8.10
C CYS A 61 0.52 -19.65 8.14
N VAL A 62 0.41 -20.28 6.97
CA VAL A 62 -0.03 -21.68 6.86
C VAL A 62 1.02 -22.62 7.45
N ARG A 63 2.29 -22.45 7.08
CA ARG A 63 3.38 -23.32 7.53
C ARG A 63 3.57 -23.28 9.05
N ASN A 64 3.49 -22.08 9.63
CA ASN A 64 3.72 -21.86 11.07
C ASN A 64 2.42 -21.88 11.90
N LYS A 65 1.26 -22.20 11.29
CA LYS A 65 -0.05 -22.27 11.96
C LYS A 65 -0.40 -20.99 12.74
N HIS A 66 -0.12 -19.83 12.15
CA HIS A 66 -0.46 -18.54 12.76
C HIS A 66 -1.99 -18.37 12.88
N PRO A 67 -2.46 -17.55 13.83
CA PRO A 67 -3.88 -17.22 13.96
C PRO A 67 -4.49 -16.75 12.63
N GLY A 68 -5.72 -17.18 12.34
CA GLY A 68 -6.37 -16.95 11.05
C GLY A 68 -6.49 -15.47 10.65
N VAL A 69 -6.51 -14.55 11.61
CA VAL A 69 -6.54 -13.11 11.33
C VAL A 69 -5.33 -12.63 10.52
N PHE A 70 -4.14 -13.21 10.73
CA PHE A 70 -2.95 -12.88 9.96
C PHE A 70 -3.03 -13.40 8.52
N LEU A 71 -3.59 -14.61 8.33
CA LEU A 71 -3.85 -15.15 7.01
C LEU A 71 -4.81 -14.26 6.22
N VAL A 72 -5.90 -13.83 6.85
CA VAL A 72 -6.88 -12.91 6.24
C VAL A 72 -6.24 -11.56 5.91
N ALA A 73 -5.37 -11.03 6.78
CA ALA A 73 -4.65 -9.79 6.52
C ALA A 73 -3.72 -9.89 5.30
N TYR A 74 -2.96 -10.99 5.15
CA TYR A 74 -2.11 -11.18 3.97
C TYR A 74 -2.91 -11.43 2.69
N ILE A 75 -4.07 -12.09 2.77
CA ILE A 75 -5.00 -12.17 1.62
C ILE A 75 -5.49 -10.78 1.22
N GLY A 76 -5.87 -9.94 2.19
CA GLY A 76 -6.22 -8.54 1.93
C GLY A 76 -5.08 -7.77 1.27
N TYR A 77 -3.86 -7.93 1.76
CA TYR A 77 -2.66 -7.32 1.16
C TYR A 77 -2.41 -7.78 -0.29
N MET A 78 -2.65 -9.06 -0.60
CA MET A 78 -2.59 -9.56 -1.98
C MET A 78 -3.66 -8.90 -2.87
N ILE A 79 -4.88 -8.74 -2.34
CA ILE A 79 -5.98 -8.11 -3.07
C ILE A 79 -5.66 -6.66 -3.41
N ILE A 80 -4.99 -5.91 -2.52
CA ILE A 80 -4.51 -4.54 -2.82
C ILE A 80 -3.63 -4.54 -4.08
N GLY A 81 -2.58 -5.37 -4.11
CA GLY A 81 -1.68 -5.42 -5.27
C GLY A 81 -2.40 -5.85 -6.56
N VAL A 82 -3.30 -6.82 -6.49
CA VAL A 82 -4.09 -7.27 -7.66
C VAL A 82 -5.07 -6.19 -8.14
N ALA A 83 -5.75 -5.51 -7.22
CA ALA A 83 -6.69 -4.45 -7.55
C ALA A 83 -5.99 -3.25 -8.18
N SER A 84 -4.82 -2.87 -7.64
CA SER A 84 -3.98 -1.81 -8.20
C SER A 84 -3.45 -2.15 -9.60
N ILE A 85 -3.06 -3.41 -9.85
CA ILE A 85 -2.73 -3.89 -11.21
C ILE A 85 -3.90 -3.64 -12.18
N PHE A 86 -5.12 -4.03 -11.80
CA PHE A 86 -6.30 -3.84 -12.65
C PHE A 86 -6.64 -2.36 -12.85
N TYR A 87 -6.48 -1.54 -11.82
CA TYR A 87 -6.71 -0.11 -11.91
C TYR A 87 -5.73 0.55 -12.88
N HIS A 88 -4.42 0.40 -12.66
CA HIS A 88 -3.38 1.00 -13.50
C HIS A 88 -3.34 0.43 -14.93
N THR A 89 -3.86 -0.78 -15.13
CA THR A 89 -4.03 -1.34 -16.48
C THR A 89 -5.14 -0.64 -17.27
N THR A 90 -6.24 -0.27 -16.60
CA THR A 90 -7.51 0.07 -17.28
C THR A 90 -7.99 1.51 -17.09
N LEU A 91 -7.56 2.18 -16.02
CA LEU A 91 -8.00 3.51 -15.59
C LEU A 91 -9.54 3.65 -15.54
N LYS A 92 -10.20 2.60 -15.05
CA LYS A 92 -11.66 2.56 -14.88
C LYS A 92 -12.05 2.87 -13.45
N TYR A 93 -13.11 3.66 -13.30
CA TYR A 93 -13.68 4.01 -11.99
C TYR A 93 -13.96 2.80 -11.10
N TRP A 94 -14.55 1.73 -11.64
CA TRP A 94 -14.82 0.52 -10.85
C TRP A 94 -13.55 -0.20 -10.39
N MET A 95 -12.46 -0.13 -11.17
CA MET A 95 -11.17 -0.70 -10.79
C MET A 95 -10.44 0.21 -9.80
N GLN A 96 -10.59 1.54 -9.93
CA GLN A 96 -10.13 2.51 -8.94
C GLN A 96 -10.79 2.25 -7.58
N LEU A 97 -12.12 2.09 -7.55
CA LEU A 97 -12.84 1.72 -6.32
C LEU A 97 -12.33 0.39 -5.76
N PHE A 98 -12.07 -0.60 -6.61
CA PHE A 98 -11.54 -1.88 -6.16
C PHE A 98 -10.17 -1.72 -5.48
N ASP A 99 -9.26 -0.95 -6.10
CA ASP A 99 -7.94 -0.66 -5.55
C ASP A 99 -8.05 0.09 -4.21
N GLU A 100 -8.64 1.28 -4.22
CA GLU A 100 -8.71 2.16 -3.06
C GLU A 100 -9.50 1.56 -1.89
N LEU A 101 -10.64 0.91 -2.16
CA LEU A 101 -11.44 0.29 -1.08
C LEU A 101 -10.78 -0.96 -0.49
N SER A 102 -10.02 -1.72 -1.29
CA SER A 102 -9.27 -2.87 -0.76
C SER A 102 -8.26 -2.46 0.31
N MET A 103 -7.66 -1.26 0.18
CA MET A 103 -6.79 -0.67 1.19
C MET A 103 -7.56 -0.39 2.49
N ILE A 104 -8.75 0.20 2.41
CA ILE A 104 -9.61 0.46 3.59
C ILE A 104 -9.97 -0.85 4.30
N TYR A 105 -10.42 -1.85 3.54
CA TYR A 105 -10.87 -3.12 4.12
C TYR A 105 -9.72 -3.88 4.79
N THR A 106 -8.54 -3.89 4.18
CA THR A 106 -7.34 -4.50 4.76
C THR A 106 -6.93 -3.77 6.04
N THR A 107 -6.93 -2.44 6.06
CA THR A 107 -6.64 -1.68 7.28
C THR A 107 -7.69 -1.89 8.37
N CYS A 108 -8.97 -2.05 8.01
CA CYS A 108 -10.03 -2.45 8.94
C CYS A 108 -9.76 -3.83 9.57
N ILE A 109 -9.28 -4.81 8.79
CA ILE A 109 -8.87 -6.13 9.30
C ILE A 109 -7.70 -5.99 10.29
N LEU A 110 -6.69 -5.18 9.96
CA LEU A 110 -5.55 -4.92 10.85
C LEU A 110 -5.97 -4.19 12.13
N PHE A 111 -6.85 -3.21 12.02
CA PHE A 111 -7.46 -2.52 13.16
C PHE A 111 -8.18 -3.52 14.07
N PHE A 112 -9.03 -4.37 13.50
CA PHE A 112 -9.68 -5.43 14.26
C PHE A 112 -8.65 -6.34 14.94
N ALA A 113 -7.61 -6.80 14.24
CA ALA A 113 -6.59 -7.68 14.79
C ALA A 113 -5.89 -7.08 16.02
N VAL A 114 -5.51 -5.81 15.94
CA VAL A 114 -4.75 -5.13 16.99
C VAL A 114 -5.63 -4.75 18.19
N PHE A 115 -6.89 -4.34 17.94
CA PHE A 115 -7.79 -3.88 19.01
C PHE A 115 -8.65 -4.99 19.61
N SER A 116 -8.84 -6.12 18.93
CA SER A 116 -9.55 -7.28 19.47
C SER A 116 -8.71 -8.09 20.47
N HIS A 117 -7.38 -7.97 20.37
CA HIS A 117 -6.46 -8.71 21.24
C HIS A 117 -6.72 -8.42 22.73
N GLY A 118 -6.96 -9.48 23.51
CA GLY A 118 -7.24 -9.40 24.94
C GLY A 118 -8.67 -8.98 25.30
N LYS A 119 -9.59 -8.83 24.34
CA LYS A 119 -11.02 -8.58 24.60
C LYS A 119 -11.81 -9.88 24.75
N SER A 120 -12.90 -9.83 25.53
CA SER A 120 -13.90 -10.90 25.60
C SER A 120 -14.61 -11.10 24.26
N THR A 121 -15.25 -12.27 24.07
CA THR A 121 -16.00 -12.58 22.84
C THR A 121 -17.02 -11.49 22.49
N LEU A 122 -17.77 -10.99 23.47
CA LEU A 122 -18.70 -9.88 23.26
C LEU A 122 -17.98 -8.61 22.78
N GLY A 123 -16.85 -8.27 23.40
CA GLY A 123 -16.05 -7.12 23.01
C GLY A 123 -15.47 -7.24 21.59
N GLN A 124 -15.05 -8.44 21.20
CA GLN A 124 -14.59 -8.71 19.83
C GLN A 124 -15.75 -8.59 18.82
N THR A 125 -16.91 -9.18 19.13
CA THR A 125 -18.11 -9.07 18.26
C THR A 125 -18.55 -7.63 18.07
N LEU A 126 -18.64 -6.84 19.15
CA LEU A 126 -19.01 -5.41 19.07
C LEU A 126 -17.99 -4.62 18.25
N LEU A 127 -16.70 -4.88 18.42
CA LEU A 127 -15.65 -4.27 17.62
C LEU A 127 -15.77 -4.65 16.13
N GLY A 128 -16.08 -5.92 15.83
CA GLY A 128 -16.30 -6.39 14.48
C GLY A 128 -17.47 -5.68 13.80
N PHE A 129 -18.59 -5.50 14.51
CA PHE A 129 -19.73 -4.71 14.01
C PHE A 129 -19.35 -3.25 13.77
N LEU A 130 -18.63 -2.62 14.69
CA LEU A 130 -18.18 -1.24 14.54
C LEU A 130 -17.30 -1.06 13.30
N VAL A 131 -16.27 -1.90 13.15
CA VAL A 131 -15.32 -1.83 12.04
C VAL A 131 -16.01 -2.12 10.69
N THR A 132 -16.91 -3.10 10.66
CA THR A 132 -17.70 -3.41 9.46
C THR A 132 -18.60 -2.23 9.08
N SER A 133 -19.29 -1.64 10.05
CA SER A 133 -20.16 -0.49 9.82
C SER A 133 -19.38 0.72 9.30
N LEU A 134 -18.17 0.94 9.83
CA LEU A 134 -17.27 1.97 9.36
C LEU A 134 -16.82 1.72 7.91
N ALA A 135 -16.45 0.49 7.55
CA ALA A 135 -16.07 0.14 6.19
C ALA A 135 -17.23 0.34 5.18
N VAL A 136 -18.46 -0.06 5.55
CA VAL A 136 -19.65 0.18 4.73
C VAL A 136 -19.93 1.68 4.57
N PHE A 137 -19.83 2.46 5.65
CA PHE A 137 -19.99 3.91 5.60
C PHE A 137 -18.96 4.57 4.67
N ILE A 138 -17.67 4.27 4.84
CA ILE A 138 -16.60 4.82 4.00
C ILE A 138 -16.85 4.45 2.54
N THR A 139 -17.22 3.21 2.26
CA THR A 139 -17.52 2.75 0.89
C THR A 139 -18.67 3.53 0.26
N GLY A 140 -19.82 3.57 0.95
CA GLY A 140 -21.02 4.23 0.42
C GLY A 140 -20.82 5.73 0.26
N TYR A 141 -20.18 6.38 1.23
CA TYR A 141 -19.92 7.81 1.18
C TYR A 141 -18.84 8.17 0.15
N TYR A 142 -17.79 7.36 0.02
CA TYR A 142 -16.78 7.56 -1.01
C TYR A 142 -17.37 7.42 -2.41
N HIS A 143 -18.18 6.39 -2.65
CA HIS A 143 -18.88 6.21 -3.92
C HIS A 143 -19.83 7.36 -4.24
N TYR A 144 -20.54 7.88 -3.22
CA TYR A 144 -21.43 9.03 -3.37
C TYR A 144 -20.67 10.33 -3.71
N LEU A 145 -19.54 10.59 -3.05
CA LEU A 145 -18.74 11.80 -3.27
C LEU A 145 -17.93 11.76 -4.56
N GLY A 146 -17.31 10.62 -4.88
CA GLY A 146 -16.35 10.50 -5.99
C GLY A 146 -15.06 11.32 -5.80
N ASP A 147 -14.75 11.76 -4.58
CA ASP A 147 -13.56 12.56 -4.27
C ASP A 147 -12.45 11.70 -3.63
N PRO A 148 -11.34 11.42 -4.33
CA PRO A 148 -10.27 10.57 -3.81
C PRO A 148 -9.60 11.14 -2.55
N VAL A 149 -9.70 12.45 -2.29
CA VAL A 149 -9.16 13.05 -1.05
C VAL A 149 -9.88 12.52 0.19
N PHE A 150 -11.20 12.27 0.09
CA PHE A 150 -11.95 11.66 1.20
C PHE A 150 -11.40 10.26 1.54
N HIS A 151 -11.13 9.43 0.53
CA HIS A 151 -10.51 8.12 0.72
C HIS A 151 -9.13 8.25 1.38
N GLN A 152 -8.27 9.13 0.86
CA GLN A 152 -6.91 9.33 1.37
C GLN A 152 -6.90 9.72 2.85
N VAL A 153 -7.78 10.63 3.25
CA VAL A 153 -7.92 11.07 4.65
C VAL A 153 -8.39 9.92 5.54
N MET A 154 -9.44 9.19 5.13
CA MET A 154 -9.96 8.06 5.91
C MET A 154 -8.92 6.94 6.05
N PHE A 155 -8.24 6.60 4.95
CA PHE A 155 -7.15 5.62 4.95
C PHE A 155 -5.99 6.06 5.86
N GLY A 156 -5.59 7.34 5.78
CA GLY A 156 -4.54 7.91 6.61
C GLY A 156 -4.87 7.85 8.11
N ILE A 157 -6.09 8.23 8.50
CA ILE A 157 -6.54 8.17 9.90
C ILE A 157 -6.56 6.73 10.42
N LEU A 158 -7.12 5.78 9.64
CA LEU A 158 -7.16 4.37 10.02
C LEU A 158 -5.75 3.80 10.19
N THR A 159 -4.87 4.06 9.22
CA THR A 159 -3.48 3.58 9.22
C THR A 159 -2.71 4.16 10.40
N ALA A 160 -2.79 5.47 10.63
CA ALA A 160 -2.16 6.13 11.77
C ALA A 160 -2.64 5.52 13.09
N THR A 161 -3.94 5.25 13.22
CA THR A 161 -4.50 4.64 14.44
C THR A 161 -3.93 3.24 14.69
N VAL A 162 -3.84 2.40 13.65
CA VAL A 162 -3.24 1.06 13.74
C VAL A 162 -1.75 1.15 14.11
N VAL A 163 -1.01 2.05 13.48
CA VAL A 163 0.43 2.26 13.74
C VAL A 163 0.65 2.73 15.18
N PHE A 164 -0.02 3.80 15.62
CA PHE A 164 0.15 4.32 16.98
C PHE A 164 -0.26 3.32 18.05
N ARG A 165 -1.33 2.54 17.80
CA ARG A 165 -1.72 1.46 18.70
C ARG A 165 -0.66 0.37 18.75
N SER A 166 -0.07 -0.01 17.62
CA SER A 166 0.99 -1.01 17.55
C SER A 166 2.25 -0.54 18.28
N LEU A 167 2.67 0.72 18.08
CA LEU A 167 3.77 1.35 18.81
C LEU A 167 3.51 1.39 20.32
N TYR A 168 2.28 1.70 20.74
CA TYR A 168 1.90 1.66 22.15
C TYR A 168 2.03 0.26 22.73
N ILE A 169 1.56 -0.78 22.02
CA ILE A 169 1.68 -2.17 22.49
C ILE A 169 3.16 -2.55 22.64
N MET A 170 3.99 -2.21 21.65
CA MET A 170 5.43 -2.46 21.70
C MET A 170 6.10 -1.80 22.90
N GLU A 171 5.84 -0.51 23.13
CA GLU A 171 6.54 0.27 24.16
C GLU A 171 5.98 0.06 25.57
N LYS A 172 4.65 -0.10 25.72
CA LYS A 172 4.00 -0.11 27.04
C LYS A 172 3.64 -1.50 27.54
N ILE A 173 3.40 -2.45 26.63
CA ILE A 173 2.97 -3.80 27.00
C ILE A 173 4.12 -4.79 26.88
N LEU A 174 4.86 -4.76 25.77
CA LEU A 174 5.89 -5.76 25.48
C LEU A 174 7.28 -5.41 25.99
N ARG A 175 7.59 -4.12 26.23
CA ARG A 175 8.89 -3.69 26.72
C ARG A 175 9.20 -4.33 28.11
N PRO A 176 10.33 -5.05 28.27
CA PRO A 176 10.73 -5.59 29.55
C PRO A 176 10.98 -4.49 30.59
N LYS A 177 10.55 -4.71 31.83
CA LYS A 177 10.73 -3.76 32.95
C LYS A 177 12.00 -4.01 33.77
N SER A 178 12.62 -5.16 33.61
CA SER A 178 13.80 -5.60 34.36
C SER A 178 14.82 -6.22 33.41
N GLU A 179 16.06 -6.35 33.88
CA GLU A 179 17.08 -7.07 33.12
C GLU A 179 16.70 -8.54 32.94
N PRO A 180 16.90 -9.11 31.74
CA PRO A 180 16.64 -10.51 31.46
C PRO A 180 17.56 -11.39 32.32
N GLN A 181 16.97 -12.38 33.00
CA GLN A 181 17.69 -13.33 33.87
C GLN A 181 17.73 -14.74 33.29
N SER A 182 16.81 -15.06 32.37
CA SER A 182 16.72 -16.37 31.72
C SER A 182 17.06 -16.31 30.23
N GLN A 183 17.51 -17.43 29.67
CA GLN A 183 17.79 -17.53 28.23
C GLN A 183 16.56 -17.21 27.37
N SER A 184 15.36 -17.57 27.83
CA SER A 184 14.10 -17.21 27.16
C SER A 184 13.84 -15.71 27.15
N GLU A 185 14.10 -15.02 28.26
CA GLU A 185 13.93 -13.56 28.32
C GLU A 185 14.95 -12.83 27.44
N HIS A 186 16.18 -13.35 27.34
CA HIS A 186 17.16 -12.82 26.39
C HIS A 186 16.67 -12.95 24.94
N LEU A 187 16.07 -14.10 24.58
CA LEU A 187 15.50 -14.31 23.25
C LEU A 187 14.34 -13.35 22.97
N ASP A 188 13.46 -13.12 23.93
CA ASP A 188 12.34 -12.17 23.79
C ASP A 188 12.84 -10.74 23.58
N VAL A 189 13.89 -10.34 24.32
CA VAL A 189 14.52 -9.03 24.15
C VAL A 189 15.12 -8.87 22.75
N ASP A 190 15.80 -9.89 22.23
CA ASP A 190 16.39 -9.85 20.89
C ASP A 190 15.31 -9.87 19.78
N LEU A 191 14.21 -10.58 19.99
CA LEU A 191 13.04 -10.52 19.12
C LEU A 191 12.46 -9.10 19.09
N LEU A 192 12.28 -8.46 20.24
CA LEU A 192 11.76 -7.09 20.33
C LEU A 192 12.67 -6.08 19.63
N LYS A 193 14.00 -6.22 19.73
CA LYS A 193 14.94 -5.39 18.96
C LYS A 193 14.71 -5.56 17.46
N THR A 194 14.57 -6.80 17.01
CA THR A 194 14.28 -7.11 15.60
C THR A 194 12.97 -6.48 15.15
N MET A 195 11.91 -6.59 15.96
CA MET A 195 10.61 -5.96 15.68
C MET A 195 10.71 -4.43 15.59
N TRP A 196 11.49 -3.78 16.46
CA TRP A 196 11.72 -2.34 16.39
C TRP A 196 12.49 -1.94 15.12
N THR A 197 13.51 -2.70 14.73
CA THR A 197 14.21 -2.47 13.46
C THR A 197 13.27 -2.59 12.27
N LEU A 198 12.38 -3.59 12.25
CA LEU A 198 11.38 -3.77 11.19
C LEU A 198 10.38 -2.60 11.16
N ILE A 199 9.92 -2.13 12.32
CA ILE A 199 9.03 -0.96 12.43
C ILE A 199 9.72 0.30 11.89
N THR A 200 10.95 0.57 12.31
CA THR A 200 11.71 1.74 11.83
C THR A 200 11.93 1.66 10.32
N CYS A 201 12.34 0.51 9.80
CA CYS A 201 12.51 0.30 8.37
C CYS A 201 11.20 0.51 7.61
N GLY A 202 10.09 -0.06 8.08
CA GLY A 202 8.77 0.09 7.47
C GLY A 202 8.26 1.54 7.48
N LEU A 203 8.38 2.25 8.61
CA LEU A 203 7.96 3.65 8.70
C LEU A 203 8.83 4.57 7.83
N SER A 204 10.14 4.30 7.74
CA SER A 204 11.03 5.02 6.83
C SER A 204 10.66 4.76 5.36
N ALA A 205 10.37 3.51 4.99
CA ALA A 205 9.93 3.17 3.63
C ALA A 205 8.61 3.87 3.27
N ILE A 206 7.62 3.87 4.17
CA ILE A 206 6.35 4.60 3.99
C ILE A 206 6.60 6.11 3.82
N ALA A 207 7.47 6.70 4.64
CA ALA A 207 7.76 8.13 4.54
C ALA A 207 8.46 8.50 3.22
N ILE A 208 9.41 7.67 2.78
CA ILE A 208 10.10 7.86 1.49
C ILE A 208 9.12 7.71 0.33
N GLY A 209 8.32 6.64 0.35
CA GLY A 209 7.28 6.43 -0.65
C GLY A 209 6.30 7.61 -0.68
N PHE A 210 5.86 8.10 0.47
CA PHE A 210 4.85 9.17 0.51
C PHE A 210 5.42 10.48 -0.04
N LEU A 211 6.72 10.70 0.21
CA LEU A 211 7.45 11.79 -0.41
C LEU A 211 7.54 11.62 -1.93
N THR A 212 7.93 10.44 -2.44
CA THR A 212 8.01 10.20 -3.90
C THR A 212 6.66 10.35 -4.57
N TRP A 213 5.58 9.86 -3.96
CA TRP A 213 4.21 10.03 -4.41
C TRP A 213 3.82 11.52 -4.49
N ASN A 214 4.08 12.31 -3.46
CA ASN A 214 3.77 13.75 -3.47
C ASN A 214 4.61 14.51 -4.52
N LEU A 215 5.88 14.17 -4.68
CA LEU A 215 6.74 14.77 -5.70
C LEU A 215 6.21 14.49 -7.11
N ASP A 216 5.74 13.27 -7.37
CA ASP A 216 5.14 12.87 -8.64
C ASP A 216 3.88 13.67 -8.95
N ASN A 217 3.01 13.87 -7.96
CA ASN A 217 1.79 14.66 -8.10
C ASN A 217 2.07 16.17 -8.30
N ILE A 218 2.97 16.76 -7.52
CA ILE A 218 3.22 18.21 -7.51
C ILE A 218 4.05 18.65 -8.73
N PHE A 219 5.07 17.88 -9.09
CA PHE A 219 6.04 18.23 -10.14
C PHE A 219 5.81 17.45 -11.43
N CYS A 220 4.60 16.94 -11.66
CA CYS A 220 4.32 16.04 -12.78
C CYS A 220 4.76 16.60 -14.13
N SER A 221 4.48 17.88 -14.41
CA SER A 221 4.86 18.51 -15.69
C SER A 221 6.38 18.55 -15.90
N GLN A 222 7.15 18.79 -14.84
CA GLN A 222 8.61 18.81 -14.88
C GLN A 222 9.17 17.40 -15.00
N LEU A 223 8.60 16.43 -14.27
CA LEU A 223 9.01 15.03 -14.32
C LEU A 223 8.79 14.44 -15.72
N ARG A 224 7.63 14.67 -16.35
CA ARG A 224 7.38 14.25 -17.74
C ARG A 224 8.36 14.88 -18.74
N ALA A 225 8.74 16.15 -18.54
CA ALA A 225 9.76 16.79 -19.39
C ALA A 225 11.13 16.10 -19.22
N TRP A 226 11.55 15.83 -17.99
CA TRP A 226 12.80 15.12 -17.72
C TRP A 226 12.79 13.67 -18.22
N ARG A 227 11.65 12.95 -18.14
CA ARG A 227 11.50 11.61 -18.73
C ARG A 227 11.77 11.62 -20.23
N ARG A 228 11.30 12.65 -20.94
CA ARG A 228 11.53 12.83 -22.38
C ARG A 228 12.98 13.17 -22.72
N GLU A 229 13.65 13.95 -21.88
CA GLU A 229 15.07 14.26 -22.05
C GLU A 229 15.98 13.05 -21.79
N LEU A 230 15.67 12.27 -20.75
CA LEU A 230 16.45 11.08 -20.39
C LEU A 230 16.19 9.89 -21.33
N GLY A 231 14.96 9.73 -21.79
CA GLY A 231 14.52 8.57 -22.58
C GLY A 231 14.45 7.27 -21.75
N LEU A 232 13.99 6.19 -22.37
CA LEU A 232 13.95 4.87 -21.74
C LEU A 232 15.33 4.18 -21.82
N PRO A 233 15.69 3.36 -20.81
CA PRO A 233 14.90 3.02 -19.63
C PRO A 233 15.01 4.03 -18.48
N TRP A 234 15.88 5.03 -18.57
CA TRP A 234 16.24 5.92 -17.45
C TRP A 234 15.07 6.77 -16.95
N GLY A 235 14.14 7.14 -17.83
CA GLY A 235 12.91 7.85 -17.46
C GLY A 235 12.03 7.10 -16.45
N VAL A 236 12.11 5.76 -16.41
CA VAL A 236 11.36 4.93 -15.43
C VAL A 236 11.74 5.27 -13.99
N LEU A 237 12.97 5.72 -13.73
CA LEU A 237 13.41 6.14 -12.39
C LEU A 237 12.66 7.37 -11.88
N LEU A 238 11.99 8.12 -12.76
CA LEU A 238 11.20 9.30 -12.43
C LEU A 238 9.70 9.01 -12.29
N GLU A 239 9.26 7.75 -12.39
CA GLU A 239 7.86 7.33 -12.16
C GLU A 239 7.58 7.24 -10.66
N GLY A 240 7.44 8.37 -9.99
CA GLY A 240 7.40 8.44 -8.52
C GLY A 240 6.22 7.72 -7.90
N HIS A 241 5.07 7.69 -8.57
CA HIS A 241 3.90 6.89 -8.17
C HIS A 241 4.16 5.38 -8.34
N GLY A 242 4.99 4.97 -9.29
CA GLY A 242 5.38 3.58 -9.46
C GLY A 242 6.29 3.08 -8.33
N TRP A 243 7.13 3.97 -7.79
CA TRP A 243 8.06 3.67 -6.69
C TRP A 243 7.47 3.87 -5.27
N TRP A 244 6.24 4.37 -5.18
CA TRP A 244 5.47 4.51 -3.94
C TRP A 244 5.08 3.15 -3.37
#